data_AF-A0A1H9WW73-F1
#
_entry.id   AF-A0A1H9WW73-F1
#
_cell.length_a   1.000
_cell.length_b   1.000
_cell.length_c   1.000
_cell.angle_alpha   90.00
_cell.angle_beta   90.00
_cell.angle_gamma   90.00
#
_symmetry.space_group_name_H-M   'P 1'
#
loop_
_entity.id
_entity.type
_entity.pdbx_description
1 polymer ?
#
loop_
_entity_poly.entity_id
_entity_poly.type
_entity_poly.pdbx_seq_one_letter_code
_entity_poly.pdbx_strand_id
1 'polypeptide(L)'
;MRMLKVMAAALTGLALIGITGTASASADLTWPPKDVTPVHKTKAELQEQAAEFTDRQEQTFPRLFRGAQNVVHGQWGGESAGRIEDGQQYLTSWTRLTYRGQDTEVFTQVNAPGFFTDSPKQLCERDTCTGQVSDHKGGVTVFTENTQYGITIAWNFRRNGEVVWAQSWAPDTKAQVAAIAADRAYTFTR
;
A
#
# COMPACT_ATOMS: atom_id res chain seq x y z
N MET A 1 -50.75 -32.85 -51.47
CA MET A 1 -51.62 -33.65 -50.58
C MET A 1 -50.74 -34.38 -49.56
N ARG A 2 -51.10 -34.27 -48.27
CA ARG A 2 -50.82 -35.15 -47.11
C ARG A 2 -49.35 -35.33 -46.67
N MET A 3 -48.93 -34.86 -45.47
CA MET A 3 -49.18 -35.38 -44.10
C MET A 3 -48.54 -36.76 -43.88
N LEU A 4 -47.86 -37.15 -42.77
CA LEU A 4 -47.63 -36.62 -41.41
C LEU A 4 -46.63 -37.57 -40.68
N LYS A 5 -45.88 -37.04 -39.68
CA LYS A 5 -45.35 -37.68 -38.43
C LYS A 5 -44.26 -38.78 -38.60
N VAL A 6 -43.25 -38.96 -37.73
CA VAL A 6 -43.26 -39.19 -36.27
C VAL A 6 -41.87 -38.85 -35.64
N MET A 7 -41.88 -38.54 -34.35
CA MET A 7 -40.79 -38.20 -33.42
C MET A 7 -39.69 -39.26 -33.20
N ALA A 8 -38.51 -38.80 -32.75
CA ALA A 8 -37.73 -39.47 -31.71
C ALA A 8 -36.90 -38.44 -30.91
N ALA A 9 -37.08 -38.46 -29.59
CA ALA A 9 -36.32 -37.67 -28.62
C ALA A 9 -34.98 -38.35 -28.31
N ALA A 10 -33.94 -37.56 -28.01
CA ALA A 10 -32.81 -38.02 -27.21
C ALA A 10 -32.18 -36.84 -26.43
N LEU A 11 -32.09 -37.07 -25.12
CA LEU A 11 -31.52 -36.21 -24.07
C LEU A 11 -30.06 -35.84 -24.32
N THR A 12 -29.67 -34.62 -23.92
CA THR A 12 -28.55 -34.26 -23.01
C THR A 12 -28.39 -32.73 -23.14
N GLY A 13 -28.56 -31.88 -22.13
CA GLY A 13 -28.14 -32.03 -20.75
C GLY A 13 -26.82 -31.26 -20.54
N LEU A 14 -26.85 -29.92 -20.55
CA LEU A 14 -25.78 -29.09 -20.03
C LEU A 14 -26.41 -27.90 -19.31
N ALA A 15 -26.41 -27.99 -17.99
CA ALA A 15 -26.91 -26.99 -17.08
C ALA A 15 -26.18 -25.66 -17.28
N LEU A 16 -26.95 -24.56 -17.38
CA LEU A 16 -26.44 -23.23 -17.09
C LEU A 16 -26.05 -23.20 -15.61
N ILE A 17 -24.77 -23.42 -15.32
CA ILE A 17 -24.21 -23.12 -14.01
C ILE A 17 -24.14 -21.59 -13.93
N GLY A 18 -24.94 -21.06 -13.02
CA GLY A 18 -25.08 -19.63 -12.77
C GLY A 18 -23.73 -18.98 -12.54
N ILE A 19 -23.53 -17.85 -13.21
CA ILE A 19 -22.51 -16.88 -12.82
C ILE A 19 -23.06 -16.18 -11.58
N THR A 20 -22.95 -16.83 -10.42
CA THR A 20 -22.88 -16.11 -9.16
C THR A 20 -21.53 -15.41 -9.18
N GLY A 21 -21.53 -14.16 -9.62
CA GLY A 21 -20.44 -13.25 -9.35
C GLY A 21 -20.25 -13.23 -7.85
N THR A 22 -19.24 -13.96 -7.36
CA THR A 22 -18.76 -13.80 -6.01
C THR A 22 -18.17 -12.40 -5.97
N ALA A 23 -18.99 -11.44 -5.51
CA ALA A 23 -18.47 -10.33 -4.74
C ALA A 23 -17.53 -10.97 -3.73
N SER A 24 -16.22 -10.87 -3.98
CA SER A 24 -15.24 -11.22 -2.99
C SER A 24 -15.53 -10.28 -1.84
N ALA A 25 -16.23 -10.78 -0.83
CA ALA A 25 -16.33 -10.11 0.45
C ALA A 25 -14.88 -9.92 0.88
N SER A 26 -14.35 -8.71 0.68
CA SER A 26 -13.17 -8.30 1.41
C SER A 26 -13.61 -8.43 2.86
N ALA A 27 -13.08 -9.40 3.58
CA ALA A 27 -13.27 -9.42 5.02
C ALA A 27 -12.86 -8.03 5.51
N ASP A 28 -13.80 -7.27 6.04
CA ASP A 28 -13.55 -5.91 6.47
C ASP A 28 -12.34 -5.95 7.42
N LEU A 29 -11.28 -5.22 7.05
CA LEU A 29 -10.06 -5.19 7.82
C LEU A 29 -10.40 -4.60 9.20
N THR A 30 -10.41 -5.45 10.23
CA THR A 30 -10.64 -5.01 11.60
C THR A 30 -9.43 -4.22 12.07
N TRP A 31 -9.65 -2.96 12.49
CA TRP A 31 -8.58 -2.06 12.87
C TRP A 31 -8.84 -1.32 14.21
N PRO A 32 -7.82 -1.16 15.05
CA PRO A 32 -6.55 -1.90 15.00
C PRO A 32 -6.81 -3.41 15.17
N PRO A 33 -5.93 -4.30 14.67
CA PRO A 33 -6.08 -5.73 14.92
C PRO A 33 -6.05 -6.00 16.42
N LYS A 34 -6.91 -6.91 16.91
CA LYS A 34 -7.00 -7.21 18.35
C LYS A 34 -5.72 -7.83 18.91
N ASP A 35 -5.02 -8.60 18.08
CA ASP A 35 -3.85 -9.40 18.45
C ASP A 35 -2.55 -8.81 17.89
N VAL A 36 -2.40 -7.48 17.97
CA VAL A 36 -1.12 -6.83 17.63
C VAL A 36 -0.07 -7.22 18.67
N THR A 37 1.02 -7.81 18.20
CA THR A 37 2.23 -7.99 19.02
C THR A 37 3.06 -6.71 18.90
N PRO A 38 3.27 -5.95 19.99
CA PRO A 38 4.16 -4.80 19.98
C PRO A 38 5.57 -5.22 19.56
N VAL A 39 6.20 -4.43 18.70
CA VAL A 39 7.58 -4.66 18.27
C VAL A 39 8.44 -3.56 18.85
N HIS A 40 9.36 -3.94 19.73
CA HIS A 40 10.35 -3.01 20.27
C HIS A 40 11.73 -3.44 19.78
N LYS A 41 12.32 -2.58 18.94
CA LYS A 41 13.67 -2.76 18.42
C LYS A 41 14.63 -1.82 19.13
N THR A 42 15.84 -2.28 19.34
CA THR A 42 16.98 -1.44 19.71
C THR A 42 17.34 -0.52 18.56
N LYS A 43 18.07 0.55 18.87
CA LYS A 43 18.63 1.47 17.87
C LYS A 43 19.46 0.73 16.82
N ALA A 44 20.24 -0.26 17.21
CA ALA A 44 21.09 -1.02 16.28
C ALA A 44 20.25 -1.83 15.28
N GLU A 45 19.21 -2.53 15.74
CA GLU A 45 18.29 -3.27 14.87
C GLU A 45 17.52 -2.34 13.92
N LEU A 46 17.13 -1.15 14.40
CA LEU A 46 16.50 -0.12 13.57
C LEU A 46 17.46 0.46 12.53
N GLN A 47 18.74 0.61 12.86
CA GLN A 47 19.78 1.06 11.91
C GLN A 47 20.04 0.02 10.82
N GLU A 48 20.10 -1.26 11.17
CA GLU A 48 20.20 -2.36 10.20
C GLU A 48 18.98 -2.37 9.27
N GLN A 49 17.79 -2.28 9.84
CA GLN A 49 16.54 -2.22 9.08
C GLN A 49 16.46 -0.98 8.18
N ALA A 50 16.91 0.18 8.64
CA ALA A 50 17.03 1.40 7.84
C ALA A 50 17.94 1.19 6.62
N ALA A 51 19.06 0.48 6.78
CA ALA A 51 19.95 0.15 5.68
C ALA A 51 19.26 -0.77 4.65
N GLU A 52 18.56 -1.82 5.10
CA GLU A 52 17.78 -2.68 4.20
C GLU A 52 16.73 -1.89 3.41
N PHE A 53 16.09 -0.90 4.05
CA PHE A 53 15.11 -0.06 3.37
C PHE A 53 15.75 0.85 2.33
N THR A 54 16.94 1.41 2.60
CA THR A 54 17.72 2.17 1.60
C THR A 54 18.08 1.29 0.41
N ASP A 55 18.63 0.09 0.63
CA ASP A 55 18.96 -0.84 -0.44
C ASP A 55 17.72 -1.17 -1.29
N ARG A 56 16.55 -1.30 -0.64
CA ARG A 56 15.29 -1.51 -1.34
C ARG A 56 14.86 -0.30 -2.16
N GLN A 57 15.00 0.92 -1.64
CA GLN A 57 14.68 2.15 -2.37
C GLN A 57 15.50 2.26 -3.65
N GLU A 58 16.81 2.02 -3.57
CA GLU A 58 17.72 2.07 -4.72
C GLU A 58 17.33 1.07 -5.82
N GLN A 59 16.84 -0.12 -5.44
CA GLN A 59 16.40 -1.13 -6.40
C GLN A 59 15.03 -0.84 -7.03
N THR A 60 14.12 -0.21 -6.29
CA THR A 60 12.71 -0.10 -6.65
C THR A 60 12.36 1.23 -7.32
N PHE A 61 12.92 2.34 -6.86
CA PHE A 61 12.59 3.67 -7.38
C PHE A 61 12.82 3.82 -8.89
N PRO A 62 13.94 3.36 -9.48
CA PRO A 62 14.13 3.42 -10.94
C PRO A 62 13.07 2.65 -11.73
N ARG A 63 12.46 1.62 -11.13
CA ARG A 63 11.41 0.79 -11.76
C ARG A 63 10.04 1.43 -11.65
N LEU A 64 9.74 2.08 -10.53
CA LEU A 64 8.47 2.76 -10.25
C LEU A 64 8.39 4.11 -10.96
N PHE A 65 9.47 4.87 -10.92
CA PHE A 65 9.62 6.17 -11.57
C PHE A 65 10.52 6.05 -12.80
N ARG A 66 10.08 5.27 -13.80
CA ARG A 66 10.85 5.06 -15.02
C ARG A 66 11.18 6.39 -15.69
N GLY A 67 12.44 6.60 -16.00
CA GLY A 67 12.94 7.84 -16.62
C GLY A 67 13.13 9.00 -15.64
N ALA A 68 13.01 8.77 -14.33
CA ALA A 68 13.42 9.76 -13.34
C ALA A 68 14.92 10.05 -13.42
N GLN A 69 15.27 11.30 -13.11
CA GLN A 69 16.64 11.80 -13.05
C GLN A 69 16.93 12.36 -11.65
N ASN A 70 18.20 12.60 -11.34
CA ASN A 70 18.63 13.25 -10.10
C ASN A 70 18.04 12.59 -8.84
N VAL A 71 17.96 11.26 -8.83
CA VAL A 71 17.36 10.52 -7.72
C VAL A 71 18.32 10.57 -6.53
N VAL A 72 17.87 11.15 -5.42
CA VAL A 72 18.61 11.26 -4.16
C VAL A 72 17.74 10.72 -3.03
N HIS A 73 18.25 9.71 -2.33
CA HIS A 73 17.60 9.11 -1.19
C HIS A 73 18.06 9.78 0.12
N GLY A 74 17.09 10.12 0.97
CA GLY A 74 17.34 10.56 2.34
C GLY A 74 17.59 9.37 3.27
N GLN A 75 18.28 9.63 4.37
CA GLN A 75 18.45 8.63 5.42
C GLN A 75 17.12 8.28 6.08
N TRP A 76 16.98 7.01 6.49
CA TRP A 76 15.86 6.57 7.31
C TRP A 76 16.07 6.98 8.78
N GLY A 77 14.99 7.40 9.45
CA GLY A 77 15.01 7.70 10.88
C GLY A 77 13.69 8.27 11.41
N GLY A 78 13.71 8.86 12.60
CA GLY A 78 12.62 9.69 13.14
C GLY A 78 12.52 11.03 12.43
N GLU A 79 11.37 11.70 12.56
CA GLU A 79 10.96 12.92 11.82
C GLU A 79 12.13 13.77 11.26
N SER A 80 12.19 13.86 9.92
CA SER A 80 12.97 14.78 9.07
C SER A 80 14.49 14.96 9.29
N ALA A 81 15.09 14.37 10.33
CA ALA A 81 16.49 14.58 10.71
C ALA A 81 17.29 13.29 10.98
N GLY A 82 16.75 12.11 10.65
CA GLY A 82 17.52 10.87 10.53
C GLY A 82 18.02 10.27 11.86
N ARG A 83 17.57 10.78 13.01
CA ARG A 83 17.93 10.18 14.30
C ARG A 83 17.09 8.92 14.52
N ILE A 84 17.76 7.84 14.87
CA ILE A 84 17.15 6.59 15.29
C ILE A 84 17.41 6.45 16.79
N GLU A 85 16.33 6.21 17.54
CA GLU A 85 16.33 6.00 18.99
C GLU A 85 15.83 4.60 19.35
N ASP A 86 16.20 4.12 20.54
CA ASP A 86 15.72 2.83 21.05
C ASP A 86 14.20 2.84 21.19
N GLY A 87 13.55 1.75 20.78
CA GLY A 87 12.10 1.58 20.91
C GLY A 87 11.27 2.42 19.95
N GLN A 88 11.87 3.16 19.02
CA GLN A 88 11.14 3.95 18.03
C GLN A 88 10.19 3.06 17.21
N GLN A 89 8.93 3.51 17.07
CA GLN A 89 7.83 2.72 16.49
C GLN A 89 7.51 3.10 15.04
N TYR A 90 8.36 3.88 14.40
CA TYR A 90 8.22 4.26 13.00
C TYR A 90 9.58 4.65 12.41
N LEU A 91 9.74 4.53 11.10
CA LEU A 91 10.90 5.01 10.35
C LEU A 91 10.41 5.79 9.14
N THR A 92 11.01 6.94 8.89
CA THR A 92 10.69 7.84 7.78
C THR A 92 11.90 8.06 6.89
N SER A 93 11.68 8.23 5.60
CA SER A 93 12.67 8.70 4.64
C SER A 93 11.99 9.54 3.57
N TRP A 94 12.79 10.30 2.84
CA TRP A 94 12.38 11.03 1.64
C TRP A 94 13.21 10.57 0.45
N THR A 95 12.70 10.71 -0.76
CA THR A 95 13.46 10.57 -1.99
C THR A 95 13.14 11.73 -2.90
N ARG A 96 14.14 12.51 -3.27
CA ARG A 96 14.02 13.60 -4.24
C ARG A 96 14.37 13.07 -5.62
N LEU A 97 13.63 13.51 -6.62
CA LEU A 97 13.86 13.13 -8.01
C LEU A 97 13.26 14.15 -8.96
N THR A 98 13.81 14.24 -10.16
CA THR A 98 13.16 14.90 -11.29
C THR A 98 12.38 13.83 -12.07
N TYR A 99 11.05 13.88 -12.05
CA TYR A 99 10.18 12.94 -12.75
C TYR A 99 9.30 13.69 -13.76
N ARG A 100 9.32 13.25 -15.03
CA ARG A 100 8.59 13.93 -16.13
C ARG A 100 8.89 15.43 -16.26
N GLY A 101 10.12 15.82 -15.97
CA GLY A 101 10.56 17.22 -16.02
C GLY A 101 10.16 18.09 -14.82
N GLN A 102 9.62 17.48 -13.76
CA GLN A 102 9.26 18.18 -12.51
C GLN A 102 10.08 17.63 -11.35
N ASP A 103 10.65 18.52 -10.55
CA ASP A 103 11.25 18.13 -9.28
C ASP A 103 10.14 17.75 -8.30
N THR A 104 10.29 16.60 -7.69
CA THR A 104 9.34 16.06 -6.74
C THR A 104 10.06 15.33 -5.61
N GLU A 105 9.33 15.11 -4.55
CA GLU A 105 9.79 14.40 -3.37
C GLU A 105 8.76 13.32 -3.04
N VAL A 106 9.26 12.14 -2.70
CA VAL A 106 8.45 11.04 -2.21
C VAL A 106 8.82 10.81 -0.76
N PHE A 107 7.90 11.10 0.15
CA PHE A 107 8.06 10.75 1.55
C PHE A 107 7.48 9.37 1.80
N THR A 108 8.20 8.55 2.57
CA THR A 108 7.76 7.20 2.97
C THR A 108 7.90 7.06 4.47
N GLN A 109 6.88 6.51 5.11
CA GLN A 109 6.92 6.13 6.51
C GLN A 109 6.45 4.69 6.68
N VAL A 110 7.22 3.94 7.46
CA VAL A 110 6.87 2.61 7.93
C VAL A 110 6.50 2.75 9.40
N ASN A 111 5.35 2.24 9.80
CA ASN A 111 4.87 2.26 11.19
C ASN A 111 4.85 0.83 11.72
N ALA A 112 5.38 0.65 12.93
CA ALA A 112 5.33 -0.61 13.64
C ALA A 112 3.88 -1.05 13.91
N PRO A 113 3.65 -2.35 14.14
CA PRO A 113 2.33 -2.86 14.53
C PRO A 113 1.71 -2.06 15.68
N GLY A 114 0.50 -1.55 15.47
CA GLY A 114 -0.28 -0.86 16.52
C GLY A 114 0.12 0.59 16.79
N PHE A 115 1.14 1.14 16.11
CA PHE A 115 1.49 2.55 16.22
C PHE A 115 0.41 3.46 15.63
N PHE A 116 -0.16 3.08 14.48
CA PHE A 116 -1.20 3.85 13.81
C PHE A 116 -2.59 3.38 14.26
N THR A 117 -3.32 4.21 15.00
CA THR A 117 -4.57 3.82 15.67
C THR A 117 -5.82 4.03 14.81
N ASP A 118 -5.78 5.00 13.89
CA ASP A 118 -6.93 5.31 13.04
C ASP A 118 -7.18 4.17 12.06
N SER A 119 -8.42 3.69 11.98
CA SER A 119 -8.84 2.73 10.96
C SER A 119 -8.83 3.33 9.55
N PRO A 120 -8.81 2.51 8.49
CA PRO A 120 -9.03 2.98 7.11
C PRO A 120 -10.25 3.90 6.96
N LYS A 121 -11.34 3.59 7.67
CA LYS A 121 -12.56 4.40 7.67
C LYS A 121 -12.35 5.75 8.36
N GLN A 122 -11.76 5.76 9.56
CA GLN A 122 -11.48 6.99 10.30
C GLN A 122 -10.48 7.88 9.56
N LEU A 123 -9.50 7.30 8.87
CA LEU A 123 -8.60 8.01 7.98
C LEU A 123 -9.40 8.75 6.89
N CYS A 124 -10.40 8.12 6.28
CA CYS A 124 -11.27 8.75 5.28
C CYS A 124 -12.30 9.73 5.85
N GLU A 125 -12.58 9.69 7.15
CA GLU A 125 -13.38 10.70 7.84
C GLU A 125 -12.52 11.96 8.13
N ARG A 126 -11.22 11.77 8.35
CA ARG A 126 -10.24 12.85 8.61
C ARG A 126 -9.73 13.52 7.33
N ASP A 127 -9.41 12.71 6.32
CA ASP A 127 -8.74 13.13 5.09
C ASP A 127 -9.64 12.95 3.86
N THR A 128 -9.35 13.65 2.76
CA THR A 128 -10.08 13.45 1.50
C THR A 128 -9.66 12.13 0.86
N CYS A 129 -10.45 11.07 1.06
CA CYS A 129 -10.22 9.79 0.40
C CYS A 129 -10.68 9.80 -1.06
N THR A 130 -9.83 9.27 -1.94
CA THR A 130 -10.13 9.15 -3.38
C THR A 130 -10.28 7.71 -3.86
N GLY A 131 -10.05 6.74 -2.97
CA GLY A 131 -10.32 5.34 -3.25
C GLY A 131 -9.66 4.40 -2.27
N GLN A 132 -9.93 3.11 -2.44
CA GLN A 132 -9.31 2.03 -1.68
C GLN A 132 -9.15 0.79 -2.55
N VAL A 133 -8.11 -0.01 -2.28
CA VAL A 133 -7.85 -1.28 -2.95
C VAL A 133 -7.40 -2.30 -1.93
N SER A 134 -8.02 -3.48 -1.92
CA SER A 134 -7.53 -4.61 -1.12
C SER A 134 -6.32 -5.25 -1.80
N ASP A 135 -5.30 -5.61 -1.03
CA ASP A 135 -4.16 -6.37 -1.54
C ASP A 135 -4.36 -7.88 -1.37
N HIS A 136 -3.66 -8.67 -2.20
CA HIS A 136 -3.77 -10.15 -2.20
C HIS A 136 -3.25 -10.82 -0.92
N LYS A 137 -2.61 -10.07 -0.01
CA LYS A 137 -2.15 -10.54 1.31
C LYS A 137 -3.13 -10.14 2.43
N GLY A 138 -4.28 -9.56 2.05
CA GLY A 138 -5.37 -9.19 2.93
C GLY A 138 -5.16 -7.87 3.68
N GLY A 139 -4.22 -7.03 3.25
CA GLY A 139 -4.18 -5.62 3.64
C GLY A 139 -5.06 -4.75 2.75
N VAL A 140 -5.20 -3.48 3.11
CA VAL A 140 -5.99 -2.48 2.37
C VAL A 140 -5.12 -1.25 2.14
N THR A 141 -5.00 -0.82 0.88
CA THR A 141 -4.42 0.47 0.53
C THR A 141 -5.52 1.51 0.39
N VAL A 142 -5.46 2.57 1.20
CA VAL A 142 -6.35 3.74 1.13
C VAL A 142 -5.61 4.88 0.44
N PHE A 143 -6.28 5.57 -0.48
CA PHE A 143 -5.75 6.74 -1.17
C PHE A 143 -6.35 8.00 -0.58
N THR A 144 -5.50 8.90 -0.09
CA THR A 144 -5.92 10.23 0.36
C THR A 144 -5.25 11.32 -0.47
N GLU A 145 -5.89 12.47 -0.55
CA GLU A 145 -5.36 13.64 -1.23
C GLU A 145 -5.44 14.88 -0.33
N ASN A 146 -4.44 15.75 -0.45
CA ASN A 146 -4.50 17.11 0.06
C ASN A 146 -4.42 18.06 -1.13
N THR A 147 -5.58 18.51 -1.60
CA THR A 147 -5.70 19.35 -2.80
C THR A 147 -5.06 20.72 -2.63
N GLN A 148 -5.02 21.26 -1.40
CA GLN A 148 -4.38 22.54 -1.10
C GLN A 148 -2.86 22.51 -1.38
N TYR A 149 -2.21 21.37 -1.12
CA TYR A 149 -0.77 21.20 -1.30
C TYR A 149 -0.40 20.28 -2.48
N GLY A 150 -1.39 19.82 -3.25
CA GLY A 150 -1.18 18.90 -4.37
C GLY A 150 -0.59 17.54 -3.96
N ILE A 151 -0.88 17.07 -2.74
CA ILE A 151 -0.31 15.83 -2.21
C ILE A 151 -1.22 14.66 -2.53
N THR A 152 -0.63 13.58 -3.05
CA THR A 152 -1.27 12.25 -3.12
C THR A 152 -0.58 11.32 -2.14
N ILE A 153 -1.37 10.62 -1.32
CA ILE A 153 -0.87 9.66 -0.32
C ILE A 153 -1.53 8.30 -0.54
N ALA A 154 -0.73 7.24 -0.44
CA ALA A 154 -1.22 5.86 -0.34
C ALA A 154 -0.85 5.29 1.03
N TRP A 155 -1.85 4.81 1.77
CA TRP A 155 -1.71 4.21 3.09
C TRP A 155 -2.02 2.71 3.00
N ASN A 156 -1.02 1.85 3.13
CA ASN A 156 -1.22 0.39 3.18
C ASN A 156 -1.36 -0.09 4.63
N PHE A 157 -2.59 -0.39 5.02
CA PHE A 157 -2.95 -1.02 6.28
C PHE A 157 -2.78 -2.53 6.16
N ARG A 158 -1.95 -3.12 7.02
CA ARG A 158 -1.56 -4.53 6.95
C ARG A 158 -2.21 -5.36 8.03
N ARG A 159 -2.46 -6.64 7.76
CA ARG A 159 -3.11 -7.54 8.72
C ARG A 159 -2.38 -7.68 10.06
N ASN A 160 -1.06 -7.53 10.06
CA ASN A 160 -0.23 -7.56 11.26
C ASN A 160 -0.30 -6.25 12.09
N GLY A 161 -1.08 -5.26 11.65
CA GLY A 161 -1.24 -3.98 12.35
C GLY A 161 -0.19 -2.93 11.96
N GLU A 162 0.71 -3.23 11.04
CA GLU A 162 1.60 -2.22 10.45
C GLU A 162 0.83 -1.31 9.49
N VAL A 163 1.28 -0.07 9.40
CA VAL A 163 0.86 0.85 8.33
C VAL A 163 2.10 1.36 7.63
N VAL A 164 2.15 1.22 6.31
CA VAL A 164 3.17 1.88 5.50
C VAL A 164 2.47 2.88 4.62
N TRP A 165 2.93 4.12 4.62
CA TRP A 165 2.40 5.13 3.73
C TRP A 165 3.50 5.80 2.94
N ALA A 166 3.16 6.20 1.72
CA ALA A 166 4.01 6.98 0.85
C ALA A 166 3.20 8.14 0.27
N GLN A 167 3.82 9.32 0.20
CA GLN A 167 3.22 10.51 -0.38
C GLN A 167 4.13 11.17 -1.41
N SER A 168 3.53 11.89 -2.34
CA SER A 168 4.20 12.63 -3.40
C SER A 168 3.48 13.95 -3.67
N TRP A 169 4.24 14.97 -4.06
CA TRP A 169 3.74 16.28 -4.51
C TRP A 169 3.61 16.38 -6.02
N ALA A 170 3.97 15.33 -6.77
CA ALA A 170 3.81 15.30 -8.21
C ALA A 170 2.43 14.71 -8.61
N PRO A 171 1.75 15.30 -9.61
CA PRO A 171 0.52 14.74 -10.16
C PRO A 171 0.78 13.36 -10.80
N ASP A 172 -0.27 12.56 -10.95
CA ASP A 172 -0.23 11.24 -11.59
C ASP A 172 0.76 10.23 -10.99
N THR A 173 1.10 10.39 -9.70
CA THR A 173 2.02 9.49 -8.97
C THR A 173 1.30 8.45 -8.10
N LYS A 174 -0.04 8.41 -8.15
CA LYS A 174 -0.89 7.52 -7.33
C LYS A 174 -0.46 6.05 -7.38
N ALA A 175 -0.16 5.54 -8.57
CA ALA A 175 0.27 4.16 -8.74
C ALA A 175 1.67 3.89 -8.13
N GLN A 176 2.58 4.85 -8.25
CA GLN A 176 3.94 4.75 -7.71
C GLN A 176 3.93 4.77 -6.19
N VAL A 177 3.22 5.71 -5.57
CA VAL A 177 3.11 5.75 -4.10
C VAL A 177 2.36 4.52 -3.55
N ALA A 178 1.36 3.99 -4.28
CA ALA A 178 0.71 2.72 -3.93
C ALA A 178 1.70 1.56 -3.91
N ALA A 179 2.55 1.47 -4.95
CA ALA A 179 3.52 0.40 -5.08
C ALA A 179 4.59 0.45 -3.98
N ILE A 180 5.02 1.66 -3.58
CA ILE A 180 5.93 1.83 -2.43
C ILE A 180 5.23 1.37 -1.14
N ALA A 181 4.03 1.87 -0.85
CA ALA A 181 3.31 1.53 0.38
C ALA A 181 3.02 0.02 0.49
N ALA A 182 2.72 -0.64 -0.63
CA ALA A 182 2.45 -2.08 -0.68
C ALA A 182 3.71 -2.96 -0.66
N ASP A 183 4.92 -2.39 -0.80
CA ASP A 183 6.16 -3.16 -0.82
C ASP A 183 6.43 -3.77 0.56
N ARG A 184 6.51 -5.11 0.59
CA ARG A 184 6.67 -5.88 1.84
C ARG A 184 8.09 -5.87 2.38
N ALA A 185 9.06 -5.36 1.63
CA ALA A 185 10.39 -5.11 2.15
C ALA A 185 10.37 -3.99 3.22
N TYR A 186 9.44 -3.03 3.15
CA TYR A 186 9.25 -2.03 4.19
C TYR A 186 8.41 -2.62 5.32
N THR A 187 9.01 -3.22 6.34
CA THR A 187 8.31 -3.84 7.47
C THR A 187 9.15 -3.79 8.74
N PHE A 188 8.53 -3.55 9.90
CA PHE A 188 9.12 -3.64 11.24
C PHE A 188 9.21 -5.07 11.77
N THR A 189 8.39 -6.01 11.27
CA THR A 189 8.26 -7.36 11.86
C THR A 189 9.25 -8.38 11.30
N ARG A 190 10.35 -7.92 10.69
CA ARG A 190 11.43 -8.79 10.18
C ARG A 190 12.52 -8.96 11.23
#